data_AF-A0A835ISY3-F1
#
_entry.id   AF-A0A835ISY3-F1
#
_cell.length_a   1.000
_cell.length_b   1.000
_cell.length_c   1.000
_cell.angle_alpha   90.00
_cell.angle_beta   90.00
_cell.angle_gamma   90.00
#
_symmetry.space_group_name_H-M   'P 1'
#
loop_
_entity.id
_entity.type
_entity.pdbx_description
1 polymer ?
#
loop_
_entity_poly.entity_id
_entity_poly.type
_entity_poly.pdbx_seq_one_letter_code
_entity_poly.pdbx_strand_id
1 'polypeptide(L)'
;MVSHIQNQLGVLLRQLHTENTELTSVVKFADQVLGIAVSVDKLADKLWHLYGDLPTNQNYTSKLDEELGESEEGEVEEGSMGERVFDSEELRNYTAPKPNQQSGKKNFLGVEALYPSIGLPCIGVASSIDHYMTYKTNGVCPDDWVVAEKLIVGGCDPLPRRRCFSRSPQRYSKPLPINSSLWITPAGTNILWTHYKCKDYSCLISNQTVRRRGFFKCSDCFNLSKRGWEVPSNVTASAEFTINEVLSLKPGEIRIGLDFSPTTGTFAAIMRERNVTIASATLNLGAPFNEVIALRGLLPLYVSVGSRLPFFDNTLIWRYSSMFCLIGIALFGQKGSFG
;
A
#
# COMPACT_ATOMS: atom_id res chain seq x y z
N MET A 1 22.87 22.65 -4.39
CA MET A 1 21.68 23.39 -4.87
C MET A 1 20.49 23.23 -3.94
N VAL A 2 20.07 21.99 -3.63
CA VAL A 2 18.95 21.72 -2.70
C VAL A 2 19.16 22.31 -1.29
N SER A 3 20.36 22.18 -0.71
CA SER A 3 20.68 22.77 0.61
C SER A 3 20.62 24.30 0.63
N HIS A 4 20.95 24.94 -0.50
CA HIS A 4 20.88 26.39 -0.64
C HIS A 4 19.43 26.87 -0.69
N ILE A 5 18.57 26.14 -1.42
CA ILE A 5 17.12 26.42 -1.50
C ILE A 5 16.45 26.22 -0.14
N GLN A 6 16.81 25.16 0.59
CA GLN A 6 16.30 24.90 1.94
C GLN A 6 16.68 26.00 2.94
N ASN A 7 17.93 26.49 2.88
CA ASN A 7 18.36 27.61 3.71
C ASN A 7 17.64 28.92 3.34
N GLN A 8 17.43 29.20 2.06
CA GLN A 8 16.70 30.41 1.65
C GLN A 8 15.23 30.37 2.08
N LEU A 9 14.55 29.23 1.94
CA LEU A 9 13.18 29.05 2.41
C LEU A 9 13.09 29.20 3.94
N GLY A 10 14.06 28.67 4.68
CA GLY A 10 14.13 28.80 6.13
C GLY A 10 14.38 30.22 6.65
N VAL A 11 15.05 31.07 5.85
CA VAL A 11 15.22 32.51 6.14
C VAL A 11 13.95 33.29 5.84
N LEU A 12 13.29 32.99 4.71
CA LEU A 12 12.03 33.61 4.29
C LEU A 12 10.89 33.37 5.26
N LEU A 13 10.74 32.12 5.74
CA LEU A 13 9.73 31.77 6.75
C LEU A 13 9.99 32.47 8.08
N ARG A 14 11.26 32.74 8.42
CA ARG A 14 11.62 33.53 9.60
C ARG A 14 11.24 35.01 9.45
N GLN A 15 11.51 35.61 8.29
CA GLN A 15 11.17 37.01 8.02
C GLN A 15 9.66 37.27 8.11
N LEU A 16 8.85 36.36 7.60
CA LEU A 16 7.38 36.40 7.66
C LEU A 16 6.82 36.28 9.08
N HIS A 17 7.56 35.61 9.97
CA HIS A 17 7.16 35.45 11.37
C HIS A 17 7.53 36.65 12.24
N THR A 18 8.53 37.44 11.83
CA THR A 18 9.04 38.61 12.57
C THR A 18 8.41 39.94 12.17
N GLU A 19 7.90 40.10 10.94
CA GLU A 19 7.29 41.36 10.48
C GLU A 19 5.76 41.27 10.48
N ASN A 20 5.13 41.91 11.46
CA ASN A 20 3.69 42.16 11.43
C ASN A 20 3.43 43.49 10.69
N THR A 21 2.55 43.43 9.69
CA THR A 21 1.99 44.51 8.85
C THR A 21 2.93 45.25 7.89
N GLU A 22 2.92 44.85 6.61
CA GLU A 22 2.65 45.70 5.42
C GLU A 22 2.53 44.84 4.14
N LEU A 23 1.69 45.24 3.18
CA LEU A 23 1.45 44.54 1.90
C LEU A 23 2.75 44.26 1.10
N THR A 24 3.77 45.09 1.32
CA THR A 24 5.06 45.07 0.63
C THR A 24 5.93 43.86 1.02
N SER A 25 5.84 43.36 2.26
CA SER A 25 6.61 42.18 2.69
C SER A 25 6.03 40.88 2.10
N VAL A 26 4.70 40.82 1.94
CA VAL A 26 3.99 39.71 1.31
C VAL A 26 4.30 39.63 -0.19
N VAL A 27 4.35 40.76 -0.89
CA VAL A 27 4.72 40.80 -2.32
C VAL A 27 6.18 40.37 -2.52
N LYS A 28 7.11 40.83 -1.69
CA LYS A 28 8.52 40.38 -1.73
C LYS A 28 8.66 38.89 -1.45
N PHE A 29 7.91 38.36 -0.49
CA PHE A 29 7.87 36.93 -0.22
C PHE A 29 7.31 36.15 -1.42
N ALA A 30 6.23 36.63 -2.04
CA ALA A 30 5.64 35.98 -3.21
C ALA A 30 6.62 35.93 -4.39
N ASP A 31 7.33 37.02 -4.69
CA ASP A 31 8.36 37.06 -5.73
C ASP A 31 9.53 36.12 -5.43
N GLN A 32 9.95 36.03 -4.16
CA GLN A 32 11.04 35.14 -3.76
C GLN A 32 10.63 33.67 -3.77
N VAL A 33 9.38 33.34 -3.42
CA VAL A 33 8.82 31.99 -3.57
C VAL A 33 8.69 31.61 -5.05
N LEU A 34 8.29 32.54 -5.91
CA LEU A 34 8.25 32.33 -7.36
C LEU A 34 9.66 32.05 -7.91
N GLY A 35 10.68 32.77 -7.44
CA GLY A 35 12.08 32.52 -7.79
C GLY A 35 12.59 31.14 -7.35
N ILE A 36 12.15 30.66 -6.18
CA ILE A 36 12.46 29.30 -5.71
C ILE A 36 11.76 28.26 -6.58
N ALA A 37 10.48 28.45 -6.90
CA ALA A 37 9.71 27.55 -7.76
C ALA A 37 10.36 27.40 -9.15
N VAL A 38 10.76 28.51 -9.78
CA VAL A 38 11.48 28.51 -11.06
C VAL A 38 12.85 27.83 -10.96
N SER A 39 13.52 27.93 -9.82
CA SER A 39 14.82 27.26 -9.60
C SER A 39 14.67 25.75 -9.39
N VAL A 40 13.57 25.31 -8.79
CA VAL A 40 13.20 23.90 -8.64
C VAL A 40 12.78 23.31 -9.99
N ASP A 41 12.02 24.05 -10.78
CA ASP A 41 11.60 23.66 -12.13
C ASP A 41 12.83 23.48 -13.05
N LYS A 42 13.77 24.44 -13.04
CA LYS A 42 15.06 24.29 -13.74
C LYS A 42 15.92 23.13 -13.23
N LEU A 43 15.79 22.76 -11.95
CA LEU A 43 16.47 21.58 -11.42
C LEU A 43 15.79 20.30 -11.93
N ALA A 44 14.47 20.28 -11.98
CA ALA A 44 13.69 19.17 -12.52
C ALA A 44 14.00 18.97 -14.01
N ASP A 45 14.07 20.03 -14.81
CA ASP A 45 14.49 19.96 -16.22
C ASP A 45 15.93 19.46 -16.38
N LYS A 46 16.86 19.91 -15.52
CA LYS A 46 18.23 19.41 -15.55
C LYS A 46 18.32 17.94 -15.15
N LEU A 47 17.53 17.51 -14.17
CA LEU A 47 17.43 16.10 -13.77
C LEU A 47 16.77 15.27 -14.89
N TRP A 48 15.81 15.85 -15.60
CA TRP A 48 15.17 15.23 -16.74
C TRP A 48 16.15 15.03 -17.89
N HIS A 49 16.99 16.02 -18.22
CA HIS A 49 18.07 15.85 -19.20
C HIS A 49 19.18 14.89 -18.75
N LEU A 50 19.44 14.77 -17.44
CA LEU A 50 20.40 13.79 -16.90
C LEU A 50 19.86 12.35 -16.93
N TYR A 51 18.54 12.16 -16.98
CA TYR A 51 17.90 10.85 -17.10
C TYR A 51 17.37 10.54 -18.52
N GLY A 52 17.20 11.56 -19.36
CA GLY A 52 16.70 11.45 -20.73
C GLY A 52 17.75 11.01 -21.75
N ASP A 53 19.05 11.18 -21.45
CA ASP A 53 20.18 10.78 -22.30
C ASP A 53 20.94 9.56 -21.72
N LEU A 54 20.21 8.52 -21.28
CA LEU A 54 20.83 7.19 -21.17
C LEU A 54 20.85 6.56 -22.58
N PRO A 55 22.02 6.21 -23.15
CA PRO A 55 22.04 5.36 -24.32
C PRO A 55 21.40 4.03 -23.93
N THR A 56 20.48 3.54 -24.76
CA THR A 56 19.96 2.16 -24.76
C THR A 56 21.12 1.19 -24.96
N ASN A 57 21.91 1.01 -23.91
CA ASN A 57 22.97 0.03 -23.85
C ASN A 57 22.37 -1.18 -23.14
N GLN A 58 22.05 -2.20 -23.94
CA GLN A 58 21.41 -3.48 -23.61
C GLN A 58 22.19 -4.37 -22.62
N ASN A 59 22.98 -3.79 -21.70
CA ASN A 59 23.90 -4.50 -20.81
C ASN A 59 23.62 -4.33 -19.31
N TYR A 60 22.47 -3.73 -18.94
CA TYR A 60 22.00 -3.70 -17.54
C TYR A 60 20.81 -4.61 -17.27
N THR A 61 20.17 -5.15 -18.32
CA THR A 61 19.19 -6.25 -18.25
C THR A 61 19.88 -7.60 -18.07
N SER A 62 21.08 -7.80 -18.61
CA SER A 62 21.86 -9.04 -18.47
C SER A 62 22.35 -9.42 -17.06
N LYS A 63 22.02 -8.63 -16.03
CA LYS A 63 22.33 -8.97 -14.62
C LYS A 63 21.10 -9.29 -13.76
N LEU A 64 19.91 -9.19 -14.35
CA LEU A 64 18.66 -9.75 -13.81
C LEU A 64 18.19 -10.95 -14.64
N ASP A 65 18.70 -11.11 -15.87
CA ASP A 65 18.31 -12.18 -16.80
C ASP A 65 19.10 -13.49 -16.62
N GLU A 66 20.12 -13.54 -15.76
CA GLU A 66 20.82 -14.80 -15.46
C GLU A 66 20.05 -15.73 -14.48
N GLU A 67 18.88 -15.31 -13.97
CA GLU A 67 18.08 -16.09 -13.00
C GLU A 67 16.77 -16.69 -13.54
N LEU A 68 16.29 -16.35 -14.74
CA LEU A 68 15.10 -16.97 -15.33
C LEU A 68 15.22 -17.06 -16.85
N GLY A 69 15.28 -18.29 -17.37
CA GLY A 69 15.57 -18.59 -18.78
C GLY A 69 14.62 -17.92 -19.78
N GLU A 70 15.23 -17.46 -20.87
CA GLU A 70 14.62 -16.73 -21.98
C GLU A 70 13.66 -17.60 -22.80
N SER A 71 12.56 -16.99 -23.25
CA SER A 71 11.90 -17.34 -24.51
C SER A 71 11.36 -16.06 -25.16
N GLU A 72 11.61 -15.94 -26.46
CA GLU A 72 11.60 -14.77 -27.32
C GLU A 72 10.27 -13.97 -27.34
N GLU A 73 10.36 -12.65 -27.21
CA GLU A 73 9.26 -11.70 -27.44
C GLU A 73 9.23 -11.27 -28.92
N GLY A 74 8.10 -11.53 -29.59
CA GLY A 74 7.76 -10.89 -30.86
C GLY A 74 6.92 -9.64 -30.61
N GLU A 75 7.32 -8.51 -31.19
CA GLU A 75 6.54 -7.26 -31.21
C GLU A 75 5.20 -7.49 -31.94
N VAL A 76 4.08 -7.07 -31.33
CA VAL A 76 2.76 -7.05 -31.98
C VAL A 76 2.11 -5.69 -31.82
N GLU A 77 1.72 -5.12 -32.96
CA GLU A 77 1.04 -3.84 -33.15
C GLU A 77 -0.32 -3.74 -32.45
N GLU A 78 -0.74 -2.50 -32.16
CA GLU A 78 -2.05 -2.14 -31.60
C GLU A 78 -3.21 -2.67 -32.46
N GLY A 79 -3.83 -3.76 -32.00
CA GLY A 79 -5.03 -4.35 -32.60
C GLY A 79 -6.28 -4.17 -31.74
N SER A 80 -7.33 -3.63 -32.36
CA SER A 80 -8.77 -3.75 -32.05
C SER A 80 -9.15 -4.59 -30.82
N MET A 81 -9.85 -3.94 -29.88
CA MET A 81 -10.57 -4.51 -28.73
C MET A 81 -11.67 -5.49 -29.18
N GLY A 82 -11.29 -6.71 -29.52
CA GLY A 82 -12.18 -7.77 -29.97
C GLY A 82 -11.53 -9.14 -29.86
N GLU A 83 -12.19 -10.03 -29.11
CA GLU A 83 -11.96 -11.48 -29.03
C GLU A 83 -10.67 -11.98 -28.32
N ARG A 84 -10.84 -12.20 -27.00
CA ARG A 84 -10.07 -13.13 -26.14
C ARG A 84 -8.80 -12.61 -25.47
N VAL A 85 -8.97 -11.63 -24.59
CA VAL A 85 -7.91 -11.17 -23.69
C VAL A 85 -7.52 -12.19 -22.61
N PHE A 86 -8.46 -12.99 -22.10
CA PHE A 86 -8.22 -13.90 -20.97
C PHE A 86 -8.67 -15.33 -21.26
N ASP A 87 -7.93 -16.36 -20.90
CA ASP A 87 -8.37 -17.76 -21.06
C ASP A 87 -9.45 -18.16 -20.05
N SER A 88 -9.37 -17.64 -18.82
CA SER A 88 -10.34 -17.97 -17.77
C SER A 88 -11.73 -17.39 -18.05
N GLU A 89 -12.75 -18.25 -18.17
CA GLU A 89 -14.16 -17.83 -18.32
C GLU A 89 -14.62 -16.99 -17.11
N GLU A 90 -14.14 -17.32 -15.92
CA GLU A 90 -14.44 -16.56 -14.70
C GLU A 90 -13.89 -15.14 -14.80
N LEU A 91 -12.65 -14.99 -15.27
CA LEU A 91 -12.01 -13.69 -15.43
C LEU A 91 -12.70 -12.87 -16.52
N ARG A 92 -13.03 -13.49 -17.67
CA ARG A 92 -13.83 -12.87 -18.73
C ARG A 92 -15.16 -12.36 -18.20
N ASN A 93 -15.89 -13.20 -17.47
CA ASN A 93 -17.17 -12.82 -16.88
C ASN A 93 -17.01 -11.73 -15.84
N TYR A 94 -15.90 -11.69 -15.11
CA TYR A 94 -15.64 -10.67 -14.10
C TYR A 94 -15.32 -9.31 -14.71
N THR A 95 -14.46 -9.26 -15.74
CA THR A 95 -14.03 -8.02 -16.40
C THR A 95 -15.01 -7.53 -17.46
N ALA A 96 -15.91 -8.39 -17.93
CA ALA A 96 -16.91 -8.02 -18.93
C ALA A 96 -17.89 -6.96 -18.39
N PRO A 97 -18.26 -5.97 -19.23
CA PRO A 97 -19.32 -5.03 -18.91
C PRO A 97 -20.63 -5.77 -18.59
N LYS A 98 -21.37 -5.29 -17.59
CA LYS A 98 -22.68 -5.84 -17.19
C LYS A 98 -23.79 -4.99 -17.81
N PRO A 99 -24.41 -5.42 -18.93
CA PRO A 99 -25.48 -4.66 -19.56
C PRO A 99 -26.74 -4.66 -18.70
N ASN A 100 -27.56 -3.63 -18.84
CA ASN A 100 -28.88 -3.58 -18.21
C ASN A 100 -29.81 -4.68 -18.77
N GLN A 101 -30.80 -5.12 -17.98
CA GLN A 101 -31.75 -6.18 -18.36
C GLN A 101 -32.46 -5.93 -19.70
N GLN A 102 -32.67 -4.65 -20.06
CA GLN A 102 -33.19 -4.25 -21.37
C GLN A 102 -32.02 -3.70 -22.19
N SER A 103 -31.60 -4.48 -23.19
CA SER A 103 -30.54 -4.09 -24.13
C SER A 103 -30.82 -2.70 -24.73
N GLY A 104 -29.84 -1.81 -24.71
CA GLY A 104 -29.93 -0.46 -25.25
C GLY A 104 -30.67 0.56 -24.36
N LYS A 105 -31.18 0.19 -23.19
CA LYS A 105 -31.81 1.14 -22.26
C LYS A 105 -30.80 1.60 -21.21
N LYS A 106 -30.65 2.92 -21.07
CA LYS A 106 -29.88 3.56 -20.00
C LYS A 106 -30.54 3.30 -18.65
N ASN A 107 -29.74 3.01 -17.62
CA ASN A 107 -30.22 2.91 -16.24
C ASN A 107 -30.45 4.30 -15.64
N PHE A 108 -30.79 4.35 -14.34
CA PHE A 108 -31.00 5.62 -13.62
C PHE A 108 -29.74 6.50 -13.54
N LEU A 109 -28.55 5.94 -13.81
CA LEU A 109 -27.27 6.64 -13.89
C LEU A 109 -26.92 7.09 -15.33
N GLY A 110 -27.81 6.86 -16.30
CA GLY A 110 -27.58 7.23 -17.70
C GLY A 110 -26.63 6.31 -18.46
N VAL A 111 -26.21 5.17 -17.89
CA VAL A 111 -25.30 4.21 -18.53
C VAL A 111 -26.03 2.95 -18.98
N GLU A 112 -25.60 2.37 -20.10
CA GLU A 112 -26.19 1.17 -20.71
C GLU A 112 -25.63 -0.14 -20.11
N ALA A 113 -24.43 -0.05 -19.51
CA ALA A 113 -23.77 -1.14 -18.82
C ALA A 113 -22.96 -0.60 -17.63
N LEU A 114 -22.77 -1.44 -16.61
CA LEU A 114 -21.86 -1.19 -15.50
C LEU A 114 -20.51 -1.86 -15.80
N TYR A 115 -19.42 -1.10 -15.63
CA TYR A 115 -18.06 -1.58 -15.86
C TYR A 115 -17.38 -1.90 -14.53
N PRO A 116 -16.72 -3.06 -14.39
CA PRO A 116 -15.95 -3.38 -13.19
C PRO A 116 -14.70 -2.50 -13.12
N SER A 117 -14.43 -1.94 -11.94
CA SER A 117 -13.22 -1.14 -11.69
C SER A 117 -11.99 -1.99 -11.39
N ILE A 118 -12.19 -3.21 -10.88
CA ILE A 118 -11.14 -4.15 -10.51
C ILE A 118 -10.84 -5.06 -11.70
N GLY A 119 -9.56 -5.34 -11.95
CA GLY A 119 -9.12 -6.26 -13.00
C GLY A 119 -9.00 -5.65 -14.41
N LEU A 120 -9.45 -4.41 -14.64
CA LEU A 120 -9.29 -3.74 -15.93
C LEU A 120 -7.81 -3.49 -16.27
N PRO A 121 -6.95 -3.05 -15.33
CA PRO A 121 -5.50 -2.96 -15.57
C PRO A 121 -4.84 -4.32 -15.83
N CYS A 122 -5.46 -5.44 -15.43
CA CYS A 122 -4.91 -6.78 -15.65
C CYS A 122 -4.88 -7.23 -17.11
N ILE A 123 -5.56 -6.49 -18.01
CA ILE A 123 -5.50 -6.71 -19.46
C ILE A 123 -4.05 -6.66 -19.96
N GLY A 124 -3.22 -5.77 -19.42
CA GLY A 124 -1.81 -5.64 -19.80
C GLY A 124 -0.91 -6.79 -19.33
N VAL A 125 -1.42 -7.70 -18.49
CA VAL A 125 -0.66 -8.84 -17.93
C VAL A 125 -1.46 -10.15 -18.03
N ALA A 126 -2.21 -10.31 -19.13
CA ALA A 126 -3.14 -11.41 -19.40
C ALA A 126 -2.58 -12.82 -19.09
N SER A 127 -1.39 -13.14 -19.58
CA SER A 127 -0.77 -14.47 -19.37
C SER A 127 -0.54 -14.80 -17.89
N SER A 128 -0.08 -13.82 -17.12
CA SER A 128 0.21 -13.97 -15.69
C SER A 128 -1.08 -14.10 -14.86
N ILE A 129 -2.12 -13.35 -15.21
CA ILE A 129 -3.42 -13.46 -14.53
C ILE A 129 -4.12 -14.77 -14.90
N ASP A 130 -4.03 -15.26 -16.14
CA ASP A 130 -4.59 -16.55 -16.52
C ASP A 130 -3.90 -17.72 -15.83
N HIS A 131 -2.56 -17.66 -15.69
CA HIS A 131 -1.83 -18.62 -14.86
C HIS A 131 -2.35 -18.59 -13.41
N TYR A 132 -2.50 -17.39 -12.82
CA TYR A 132 -3.09 -17.25 -11.49
C TYR A 132 -4.54 -17.75 -11.41
N MET A 133 -5.34 -17.62 -12.46
CA MET A 133 -6.73 -18.08 -12.49
C MET A 133 -6.86 -19.58 -12.83
N THR A 134 -5.75 -20.29 -13.04
CA THR A 134 -5.73 -21.73 -13.27
C THR A 134 -5.78 -22.49 -11.96
N TYR A 135 -6.99 -22.84 -11.50
CA TYR A 135 -7.19 -23.61 -10.28
C TYR A 135 -8.42 -24.52 -10.36
N LYS A 136 -8.44 -25.59 -9.55
CA LYS A 136 -9.56 -26.53 -9.49
C LYS A 136 -10.69 -25.95 -8.63
N THR A 137 -11.90 -25.85 -9.21
CA THR A 137 -13.11 -25.48 -8.48
C THR A 137 -13.44 -26.53 -7.40
N ASN A 138 -13.85 -26.06 -6.22
CA ASN A 138 -14.07 -26.88 -5.03
C ASN A 138 -12.85 -27.72 -4.58
N GLY A 139 -11.65 -27.39 -5.09
CA GLY A 139 -10.38 -27.99 -4.69
C GLY A 139 -9.60 -27.10 -3.72
N VAL A 140 -8.38 -27.50 -3.41
CA VAL A 140 -7.40 -26.66 -2.70
C VAL A 140 -6.80 -25.66 -3.69
N CYS A 141 -6.75 -24.38 -3.33
CA CYS A 141 -6.08 -23.38 -4.15
C CYS A 141 -4.58 -23.71 -4.29
N PRO A 142 -3.96 -23.43 -5.45
CA PRO A 142 -2.50 -23.49 -5.58
C PRO A 142 -1.80 -22.65 -4.51
N ASP A 143 -0.66 -23.15 -4.02
CA ASP A 143 0.22 -22.41 -3.11
C ASP A 143 1.18 -21.59 -3.98
N ASP A 144 0.71 -20.44 -4.45
CA ASP A 144 1.41 -19.59 -5.42
C ASP A 144 1.08 -18.10 -5.17
N TRP A 145 0.89 -17.73 -3.90
CA TRP A 145 0.55 -16.37 -3.50
C TRP A 145 1.56 -15.31 -4.01
N VAL A 146 2.80 -15.72 -4.31
CA VAL A 146 3.83 -14.88 -4.94
C VAL A 146 3.39 -14.38 -6.31
N VAL A 147 2.64 -15.17 -7.08
CA VAL A 147 2.08 -14.75 -8.38
C VAL A 147 1.06 -13.63 -8.16
N ALA A 148 0.15 -13.80 -7.18
CA ALA A 148 -0.80 -12.77 -6.82
C ALA A 148 -0.11 -11.48 -6.35
N GLU A 149 0.94 -11.60 -5.53
CA GLU A 149 1.72 -10.45 -5.07
C GLU A 149 2.38 -9.71 -6.24
N LYS A 150 2.99 -10.42 -7.20
CA LYS A 150 3.57 -9.83 -8.40
C LYS A 150 2.54 -9.06 -9.23
N LEU A 151 1.36 -9.63 -9.41
CA LEU A 151 0.25 -8.97 -10.13
C LEU A 151 -0.15 -7.67 -9.42
N ILE A 152 -0.36 -7.70 -8.10
CA ILE A 152 -0.75 -6.52 -7.30
C ILE A 152 0.33 -5.45 -7.35
N VAL A 153 1.61 -5.82 -7.24
CA VAL A 153 2.74 -4.89 -7.36
C VAL A 153 2.80 -4.27 -8.76
N GLY A 154 2.47 -5.04 -9.80
CA GLY A 154 2.35 -4.57 -11.19
C GLY A 154 1.10 -3.74 -11.48
N GLY A 155 0.25 -3.45 -10.49
CA GLY A 155 -0.97 -2.66 -10.66
C GLY A 155 -2.18 -3.45 -11.16
N CYS A 156 -2.06 -4.77 -11.30
CA CYS A 156 -3.16 -5.67 -11.56
C CYS A 156 -3.65 -6.28 -10.25
N ASP A 157 -4.76 -5.79 -9.70
CA ASP A 157 -5.43 -6.43 -8.58
C ASP A 157 -6.20 -7.67 -9.09
N PRO A 158 -5.72 -8.90 -8.84
CA PRO A 158 -6.35 -10.09 -9.39
C PRO A 158 -7.66 -10.39 -8.65
N LEU A 159 -8.59 -11.07 -9.34
CA LEU A 159 -9.80 -11.57 -8.70
C LEU A 159 -9.43 -12.54 -7.56
N PRO A 160 -9.92 -12.35 -6.31
CA PRO A 160 -9.69 -13.34 -5.28
C PRO A 160 -10.25 -14.71 -5.69
N ARG A 161 -9.46 -15.77 -5.55
CA ARG A 161 -9.93 -17.13 -5.85
C ARG A 161 -10.97 -17.56 -4.82
N ARG A 162 -12.25 -17.36 -5.13
CA ARG A 162 -13.38 -17.66 -4.23
C ARG A 162 -13.95 -19.07 -4.42
N ARG A 163 -13.59 -19.74 -5.52
CA ARG A 163 -14.12 -21.07 -5.88
C ARG A 163 -13.17 -22.21 -5.51
N CYS A 164 -12.09 -21.94 -4.78
CA CYS A 164 -11.23 -22.94 -4.16
C CYS A 164 -11.04 -22.62 -2.68
N PHE A 165 -10.63 -23.62 -1.92
CA PHE A 165 -10.34 -23.48 -0.50
C PHE A 165 -8.90 -23.01 -0.31
N SER A 166 -8.72 -21.89 0.38
CA SER A 166 -7.38 -21.38 0.70
C SER A 166 -6.60 -22.41 1.50
N ARG A 167 -5.31 -22.53 1.20
CA ARG A 167 -4.45 -23.49 1.87
C ARG A 167 -4.24 -23.04 3.31
N SER A 168 -4.50 -23.93 4.25
CA SER A 168 -4.23 -23.72 5.66
C SER A 168 -3.03 -24.56 6.12
N PRO A 169 -2.30 -24.11 7.15
CA PRO A 169 -1.27 -24.93 7.79
C PRO A 169 -1.86 -26.25 8.31
N GLN A 170 -1.14 -27.36 8.15
CA GLN A 170 -1.61 -28.69 8.55
C GLN A 170 -1.93 -28.80 10.06
N ARG A 171 -1.26 -28.00 10.90
CA ARG A 171 -1.40 -27.99 12.36
C ARG A 171 -1.87 -26.63 12.86
N TYR A 172 -2.98 -26.15 12.31
CA TYR A 172 -3.58 -24.90 12.74
C TYR A 172 -4.18 -25.04 14.15
N SER A 173 -3.72 -24.23 15.09
CA SER A 173 -4.28 -24.10 16.43
C SER A 173 -5.11 -22.83 16.55
N LYS A 174 -6.15 -22.87 17.38
CA LYS A 174 -7.00 -21.71 17.67
C LYS A 174 -6.13 -20.50 18.11
N PRO A 175 -6.35 -19.30 17.53
CA PRO A 175 -5.65 -18.09 17.97
C PRO A 175 -5.91 -17.74 19.43
N LEU A 176 -4.98 -16.99 20.03
CA LEU A 176 -5.12 -16.49 21.39
C LEU A 176 -6.33 -15.52 21.50
N PRO A 177 -6.93 -15.37 22.69
CA PRO A 177 -7.94 -14.32 22.92
C PRO A 177 -7.39 -12.94 22.58
N ILE A 178 -8.26 -12.04 22.10
CA ILE A 178 -7.86 -10.73 21.55
C ILE A 178 -6.92 -9.94 22.48
N ASN A 179 -7.18 -9.93 23.79
CA ASN A 179 -6.36 -9.18 24.75
C ASN A 179 -4.90 -9.66 24.80
N SER A 180 -4.67 -10.95 24.56
CA SER A 180 -3.35 -11.56 24.58
C SER A 180 -2.72 -11.61 23.18
N SER A 181 -3.53 -11.83 22.14
CA SER A 181 -3.05 -11.96 20.76
C SER A 181 -2.43 -10.69 20.21
N LEU A 182 -2.78 -9.51 20.75
CA LEU A 182 -2.22 -8.24 20.29
C LEU A 182 -0.70 -8.14 20.48
N TRP A 183 -0.14 -8.74 21.53
CA TRP A 183 1.26 -8.52 21.94
C TRP A 183 2.08 -9.80 22.11
N ILE A 184 1.46 -10.97 21.97
CA ILE A 184 2.14 -12.26 22.03
C ILE A 184 2.35 -12.75 20.61
N THR A 185 3.59 -13.12 20.28
CA THR A 185 3.92 -13.70 18.98
C THR A 185 3.08 -14.96 18.74
N PRO A 186 2.36 -15.06 17.61
CA PRO A 186 1.56 -16.24 17.30
C PRO A 186 2.41 -17.51 17.21
N ALA A 187 1.76 -18.68 17.32
CA ALA A 187 2.43 -19.94 17.09
C ALA A 187 2.91 -20.04 15.62
N GLY A 188 4.19 -20.35 15.40
CA GLY A 188 4.75 -20.52 14.05
C GLY A 188 4.08 -21.63 13.24
N THR A 189 3.40 -22.59 13.90
CA THR A 189 2.61 -23.64 13.23
C THR A 189 1.37 -23.12 12.52
N ASN A 190 0.92 -21.90 12.85
CA ASN A 190 -0.22 -21.24 12.21
C ASN A 190 0.17 -20.42 10.97
N ILE A 191 1.44 -20.43 10.58
CA ILE A 191 1.93 -19.76 9.38
C ILE A 191 2.28 -20.79 8.32
N LEU A 192 1.92 -20.50 7.08
CA LEU A 192 2.31 -21.29 5.92
C LEU A 192 3.68 -20.83 5.41
N TRP A 193 4.74 -21.52 5.81
CA TRP A 193 6.13 -21.11 5.52
C TRP A 193 6.64 -21.46 4.11
N THR A 194 5.82 -22.06 3.24
CA THR A 194 6.27 -22.74 2.00
C THR A 194 7.16 -21.86 1.12
N HIS A 195 6.74 -20.62 0.84
CA HIS A 195 7.40 -19.73 -0.12
C HIS A 195 8.30 -18.67 0.52
N TYR A 196 8.42 -18.66 1.86
CA TYR A 196 9.33 -17.75 2.55
C TYR A 196 10.73 -18.36 2.66
N LYS A 197 11.77 -17.51 2.55
CA LYS A 197 13.16 -17.91 2.81
C LYS A 197 13.36 -18.32 4.26
N CYS A 198 12.74 -17.58 5.19
CA CYS A 198 12.69 -17.96 6.61
C CYS A 198 11.59 -18.99 6.86
N LYS A 199 11.86 -19.96 7.74
CA LYS A 199 10.91 -21.02 8.13
C LYS A 199 10.39 -20.89 9.56
N ASP A 200 10.84 -19.88 10.28
CA ASP A 200 10.38 -19.54 11.62
C ASP A 200 10.63 -18.05 11.93
N TYR A 201 10.10 -17.59 13.07
CA TYR A 201 10.30 -16.21 13.54
C TYR A 201 11.75 -15.90 13.93
N SER A 202 12.52 -16.89 14.39
CA SER A 202 13.91 -16.67 14.80
C SER A 202 14.78 -16.23 13.62
N CYS A 203 14.52 -16.79 12.44
CA CYS A 203 15.15 -16.37 11.18
C CYS A 203 14.76 -14.94 10.78
N LEU A 204 13.50 -14.52 11.01
CA LEU A 204 13.02 -13.17 10.68
C LEU A 204 13.63 -12.09 11.59
N ILE A 205 13.86 -12.41 12.86
CA ILE A 205 14.37 -11.47 13.86
C ILE A 205 15.91 -11.44 13.90
N SER A 206 16.58 -12.47 13.37
CA SER A 206 18.04 -12.61 13.42
C SER A 206 18.79 -11.44 12.76
N ASN A 207 19.73 -10.82 13.50
CA ASN A 207 20.59 -9.76 12.98
C ASN A 207 21.46 -10.20 11.77
N GLN A 208 21.67 -11.50 11.57
CA GLN A 208 22.47 -12.04 10.47
C GLN A 208 21.72 -12.03 9.13
N THR A 209 20.37 -12.08 9.16
CA THR A 209 19.52 -12.05 7.96
C THR A 209 19.18 -10.61 7.54
N VAL A 210 19.17 -9.66 8.47
CA VAL A 210 18.89 -8.22 8.26
C VAL A 210 19.79 -7.56 7.20
N ARG A 211 21.04 -8.01 7.07
CA ARG A 211 22.03 -7.42 6.14
C ARG A 211 22.10 -8.13 4.77
N ARG A 212 21.28 -9.16 4.54
CA ARG A 212 21.32 -9.94 3.29
C ARG A 212 20.31 -9.41 2.27
N ARG A 213 20.71 -9.35 0.99
CA ARG A 213 19.83 -8.95 -0.12
C ARG A 213 18.63 -9.91 -0.22
N GLY A 214 17.44 -9.35 -0.40
CA GLY A 214 16.19 -10.12 -0.52
C GLY A 214 15.57 -10.60 0.80
N PHE A 215 16.01 -10.07 1.95
CA PHE A 215 15.32 -10.18 3.24
C PHE A 215 14.72 -8.82 3.64
N PHE A 216 13.62 -8.85 4.39
CA PHE A 216 12.86 -7.64 4.71
C PHE A 216 13.60 -6.73 5.68
N LYS A 217 13.63 -5.43 5.36
CA LYS A 217 14.33 -4.37 6.10
C LYS A 217 13.72 -4.06 7.48
N CYS A 218 12.93 -4.96 8.06
CA CYS A 218 12.29 -4.75 9.36
C CYS A 218 12.37 -5.99 10.26
N SER A 219 13.55 -6.22 10.85
CA SER A 219 13.72 -7.25 11.89
C SER A 219 12.86 -7.01 13.12
N ASP A 220 12.61 -5.74 13.45
CA ASP A 220 11.80 -5.36 14.60
C ASP A 220 10.29 -5.55 14.37
N CYS A 221 9.83 -5.72 13.13
CA CYS A 221 8.40 -5.86 12.82
C CYS A 221 7.77 -7.12 13.42
N PHE A 222 8.55 -8.18 13.64
CA PHE A 222 8.07 -9.43 14.23
C PHE A 222 8.37 -9.54 15.73
N ASN A 223 9.03 -8.53 16.31
CA ASN A 223 9.27 -8.44 17.74
C ASN A 223 8.13 -7.68 18.43
N LEU A 224 7.07 -8.40 18.78
CA LEU A 224 5.87 -7.80 19.40
C LEU A 224 6.08 -7.32 20.83
N SER A 225 7.20 -7.65 21.47
CA SER A 225 7.55 -7.13 22.80
C SER A 225 7.91 -5.64 22.76
N LYS A 226 8.30 -5.12 21.60
CA LYS A 226 8.55 -3.69 21.42
C LYS A 226 7.27 -3.00 20.95
N ARG A 227 6.63 -2.24 21.85
CA ARG A 227 5.55 -1.32 21.50
C ARG A 227 6.14 -0.12 20.74
N GLY A 228 6.50 -0.32 19.47
CA GLY A 228 6.88 0.78 18.59
C GLY A 228 5.72 1.79 18.50
N TRP A 229 6.04 3.09 18.56
CA TRP A 229 5.18 4.28 18.76
C TRP A 229 5.18 4.96 20.14
N GLU A 230 5.86 4.39 21.14
CA GLU A 230 6.26 5.18 22.32
C GLU A 230 7.47 6.04 21.93
N VAL A 231 7.21 7.22 21.36
CA VAL A 231 8.25 8.22 21.07
C VAL A 231 8.93 8.58 22.40
N PRO A 232 10.25 8.37 22.56
CA PRO A 232 10.96 8.92 23.70
C PRO A 232 10.75 10.42 23.69
N SER A 233 10.31 10.99 24.81
CA SER A 233 9.97 12.42 25.02
C SER A 233 11.07 13.43 24.62
N ASN A 234 12.22 12.95 24.16
CA ASN A 234 13.48 13.67 24.03
C ASN A 234 13.87 13.95 22.56
N VAL A 235 13.06 13.58 21.56
CA VAL A 235 13.39 13.78 20.13
C VAL A 235 12.44 14.80 19.50
N THR A 236 12.92 16.03 19.33
CA THR A 236 12.19 17.21 18.83
C THR A 236 12.12 17.33 17.30
N ALA A 237 12.18 16.24 16.54
CA ALA A 237 12.32 16.35 15.08
C ALA A 237 11.58 15.25 14.31
N SER A 238 10.26 15.38 14.22
CA SER A 238 9.41 14.82 13.18
C SER A 238 8.01 15.40 13.38
N ALA A 239 7.24 15.66 12.32
CA ALA A 239 5.85 16.14 12.44
C ALA A 239 4.92 14.98 12.89
N GLU A 240 5.18 14.44 14.08
CA GLU A 240 4.54 13.27 14.64
C GLU A 240 3.51 13.69 15.69
N PHE A 241 2.23 13.54 15.33
CA PHE A 241 1.16 13.62 16.31
C PHE A 241 1.18 12.37 17.18
N THR A 242 1.01 12.55 18.49
CA THR A 242 0.83 11.40 19.39
C THR A 242 -0.55 10.76 19.17
N ILE A 243 -0.71 9.48 19.53
CA ILE A 243 -2.03 8.81 19.46
C ILE A 243 -3.07 9.61 20.26
N ASN A 244 -2.66 10.18 21.40
CA ASN A 244 -3.54 10.97 22.26
C ASN A 244 -3.99 12.24 21.55
N GLU A 245 -3.09 12.97 20.88
CA GLU A 245 -3.43 14.17 20.11
C GLU A 245 -4.40 13.85 18.99
N VAL A 246 -4.14 12.78 18.23
CA VAL A 246 -5.02 12.30 17.18
C VAL A 246 -6.42 11.98 17.70
N LEU A 247 -6.53 11.23 18.81
CA LEU A 247 -7.82 10.88 19.41
C LEU A 247 -8.51 12.09 20.04
N SER A 248 -7.74 13.10 20.47
CA SER A 248 -8.28 14.35 21.01
C SER A 248 -8.89 15.27 19.95
N LEU A 249 -8.54 15.11 18.66
CA LEU A 249 -9.12 15.90 17.57
C LEU A 249 -10.64 15.74 17.53
N LYS A 250 -11.13 14.52 17.76
CA LYS A 250 -12.56 14.21 17.83
C LYS A 250 -12.83 13.04 18.80
N PRO A 251 -12.93 13.32 20.11
CA PRO A 251 -13.12 12.29 21.12
C PRO A 251 -14.43 11.51 20.90
N GLY A 252 -14.36 10.18 20.80
CA GLY A 252 -15.52 9.29 20.66
C GLY A 252 -16.08 9.12 19.23
N GLU A 253 -15.63 9.93 18.27
CA GLU A 253 -15.99 9.83 16.85
C GLU A 253 -15.01 8.96 16.05
N ILE A 254 -13.73 8.98 16.40
CA ILE A 254 -12.72 8.13 15.73
C ILE A 254 -12.94 6.69 16.13
N ARG A 255 -13.43 5.88 15.19
CA ARG A 255 -13.75 4.47 15.42
C ARG A 255 -13.09 3.53 14.43
N ILE A 256 -12.73 4.03 13.26
CA ILE A 256 -12.06 3.24 12.22
C ILE A 256 -10.91 4.02 11.57
N GLY A 257 -9.99 3.32 10.93
CA GLY A 257 -8.89 3.92 10.17
C GLY A 257 -8.14 2.91 9.33
N LEU A 258 -7.13 3.41 8.62
CA LEU A 258 -6.27 2.68 7.71
C LEU A 258 -4.81 2.98 8.08
N ASP A 259 -4.01 1.93 8.19
CA ASP A 259 -2.57 1.96 8.44
C ASP A 259 -1.87 1.36 7.22
N PHE A 260 -1.24 2.21 6.41
CA PHE A 260 -0.39 1.73 5.33
C PHE A 260 1.05 1.62 5.83
N SER A 261 1.46 0.40 6.22
CA SER A 261 2.81 0.18 6.73
C SER A 261 3.30 -1.25 6.50
N PRO A 262 4.60 -1.44 6.20
CA PRO A 262 5.21 -2.77 6.12
C PRO A 262 5.47 -3.33 7.53
N THR A 263 4.45 -3.39 8.37
CA THR A 263 4.52 -3.87 9.76
C THR A 263 3.56 -5.03 10.00
N THR A 264 3.65 -5.67 11.17
CA THR A 264 2.72 -6.72 11.58
C THR A 264 1.45 -6.17 12.25
N GLY A 265 1.13 -4.88 12.07
CA GLY A 265 -0.06 -4.24 12.64
C GLY A 265 0.13 -3.66 14.05
N THR A 266 1.33 -3.18 14.39
CA THR A 266 1.61 -2.63 15.74
C THR A 266 0.77 -1.39 16.05
N PHE A 267 0.64 -0.46 15.10
CA PHE A 267 -0.23 0.71 15.28
C PHE A 267 -1.70 0.28 15.43
N ALA A 268 -2.16 -0.65 14.59
CA ALA A 268 -3.50 -1.20 14.69
C ALA A 268 -3.78 -1.88 16.06
N ALA A 269 -2.79 -2.58 16.65
CA ALA A 269 -2.91 -3.12 18.00
C ALA A 269 -3.07 -2.04 19.07
N ILE A 270 -2.27 -0.96 19.02
CA ILE A 270 -2.38 0.14 19.99
C ILE A 270 -3.73 0.85 19.87
N MET A 271 -4.20 1.07 18.64
CA MET A 271 -5.50 1.67 18.39
C MET A 271 -6.64 0.74 18.84
N ARG A 272 -6.46 -0.58 18.71
CA ARG A 272 -7.41 -1.59 19.20
C ARG A 272 -7.56 -1.58 20.71
N GLU A 273 -6.48 -1.39 21.48
CA GLU A 273 -6.55 -1.19 22.94
C GLU A 273 -7.42 0.02 23.32
N ARG A 274 -7.59 0.98 22.39
CA ARG A 274 -8.39 2.21 22.56
C ARG A 274 -9.75 2.13 21.87
N ASN A 275 -10.22 0.92 21.56
CA ASN A 275 -11.49 0.64 20.88
C ASN A 275 -11.61 1.24 19.46
N VAL A 276 -10.49 1.50 18.79
CA VAL A 276 -10.46 1.92 17.39
C VAL A 276 -10.06 0.73 16.50
N THR A 277 -10.78 0.53 15.41
CA THR A 277 -10.49 -0.56 14.47
C THR A 277 -9.71 -0.04 13.28
N ILE A 278 -8.45 -0.46 13.16
CA ILE A 278 -7.59 -0.06 12.04
C ILE A 278 -7.43 -1.25 11.09
N ALA A 279 -7.62 -1.00 9.80
CA ALA A 279 -7.20 -1.90 8.74
C ALA A 279 -5.72 -1.67 8.45
N SER A 280 -4.87 -2.70 8.57
CA SER A 280 -3.45 -2.62 8.23
C SER A 280 -3.24 -3.10 6.79
N ALA A 281 -2.91 -2.17 5.91
CA ALA A 281 -2.64 -2.40 4.50
C ALA A 281 -1.17 -2.74 4.28
N THR A 282 -0.90 -3.96 3.82
CA THR A 282 0.47 -4.43 3.56
C THR A 282 0.51 -5.67 2.68
N LEU A 283 1.62 -5.90 2.00
CA LEU A 283 1.90 -7.10 1.24
C LEU A 283 2.82 -8.05 2.03
N ASN A 284 2.87 -9.32 1.63
CA ASN A 284 3.64 -10.36 2.28
C ASN A 284 5.06 -10.46 1.72
N LEU A 285 5.65 -9.31 1.35
CA LEU A 285 6.89 -9.39 0.61
C LEU A 285 7.97 -9.95 1.53
N GLY A 286 8.53 -11.10 1.14
CA GLY A 286 9.54 -11.86 1.87
C GLY A 286 9.21 -12.35 3.29
N ALA A 287 8.07 -11.99 3.88
CA ALA A 287 7.69 -12.36 5.25
C ALA A 287 6.16 -12.39 5.45
N PRO A 288 5.64 -13.18 6.41
CA PRO A 288 4.21 -13.43 6.61
C PRO A 288 3.52 -12.32 7.41
N PHE A 289 3.47 -11.09 6.87
CA PHE A 289 2.89 -9.94 7.58
C PHE A 289 1.37 -10.11 7.82
N ASN A 290 0.62 -10.47 6.79
CA ASN A 290 -0.84 -10.52 6.83
C ASN A 290 -1.36 -11.68 7.68
N GLU A 291 -0.67 -12.83 7.67
CA GLU A 291 -0.96 -13.95 8.55
C GLU A 291 -0.76 -13.56 10.01
N VAL A 292 0.33 -12.85 10.32
CA VAL A 292 0.58 -12.37 11.69
C VAL A 292 -0.47 -11.33 12.10
N ILE A 293 -0.81 -10.37 11.24
CA ILE A 293 -1.89 -9.39 11.51
C ILE A 293 -3.20 -10.12 11.82
N ALA A 294 -3.59 -11.10 11.00
CA ALA A 294 -4.82 -11.88 11.21
C ALA A 294 -4.78 -12.69 12.52
N LEU A 295 -3.65 -13.34 12.83
CA LEU A 295 -3.47 -14.13 14.06
C LEU A 295 -3.46 -13.27 15.33
N ARG A 296 -3.10 -11.99 15.22
CA ARG A 296 -3.25 -11.00 16.30
C ARG A 296 -4.71 -10.56 16.50
N GLY A 297 -5.62 -10.95 15.62
CA GLY A 297 -7.03 -10.53 15.65
C GLY A 297 -7.26 -9.13 15.07
N LEU A 298 -6.33 -8.66 14.23
CA LEU A 298 -6.40 -7.38 13.54
C LEU A 298 -6.90 -7.57 12.10
N LEU A 299 -7.24 -6.48 11.41
CA LEU A 299 -7.78 -6.52 10.05
C LEU A 299 -6.66 -6.32 9.01
N PRO A 300 -6.16 -7.38 8.36
CA PRO A 300 -5.22 -7.23 7.24
C PRO A 300 -5.96 -6.77 5.97
N LEU A 301 -5.31 -5.88 5.22
CA LEU A 301 -5.72 -5.51 3.87
C LEU A 301 -4.57 -5.79 2.90
N TYR A 302 -4.73 -6.82 2.06
CA TYR A 302 -3.69 -7.27 1.14
C TYR A 302 -3.67 -6.41 -0.13
N VAL A 303 -3.04 -5.23 -0.05
CA VAL A 303 -2.98 -4.24 -1.13
C VAL A 303 -1.60 -3.55 -1.17
N SER A 304 -1.23 -3.03 -2.35
CA SER A 304 0.02 -2.27 -2.54
C SER A 304 -0.17 -0.79 -2.20
N VAL A 305 0.94 -0.08 -1.92
CA VAL A 305 0.94 1.39 -1.72
C VAL A 305 0.40 2.14 -2.94
N GLY A 306 0.52 1.53 -4.12
CA GLY A 306 0.00 2.08 -5.38
C GLY A 306 -1.52 1.92 -5.53
N SER A 307 -2.16 1.04 -4.75
CA SER A 307 -3.60 0.79 -4.85
C SER A 307 -4.38 1.99 -4.33
N ARG A 308 -5.25 2.56 -5.18
CA ARG A 308 -6.17 3.62 -4.78
C ARG A 308 -7.44 3.00 -4.19
N LEU A 309 -7.61 3.15 -2.89
CA LEU A 309 -8.81 2.67 -2.20
C LEU A 309 -9.96 3.68 -2.36
N PRO A 310 -11.14 3.24 -2.80
CA PRO A 310 -12.28 4.13 -3.09
C PRO A 310 -13.00 4.53 -1.79
N PHE A 311 -12.32 5.24 -0.92
CA PHE A 311 -12.96 5.80 0.27
C PHE A 311 -13.84 6.99 -0.11
N PHE A 312 -14.98 7.11 0.55
CA PHE A 312 -15.86 8.26 0.35
C PHE A 312 -15.19 9.52 0.88
N ASP A 313 -15.31 10.64 0.16
CA ASP A 313 -14.69 11.89 0.56
C ASP A 313 -15.08 12.29 1.99
N ASN A 314 -14.12 12.83 2.73
CA ASN A 314 -14.26 13.20 4.15
C ASN A 314 -14.54 12.04 5.11
N THR A 315 -14.54 10.77 4.66
CA THR A 315 -14.57 9.65 5.61
C THR A 315 -13.22 9.42 6.25
N LEU A 316 -12.12 9.68 5.53
CA LEU A 316 -10.75 9.55 6.01
C LEU A 316 -10.01 10.87 5.92
N ILE A 317 -9.31 11.22 7.00
CA ILE A 317 -8.25 12.22 6.97
C ILE A 317 -6.98 11.54 6.52
N TRP A 318 -6.46 11.97 5.37
CA TRP A 318 -5.12 11.68 4.91
C TRP A 318 -4.15 12.75 5.48
N ARG A 319 -3.04 12.33 6.08
CA ARG A 319 -1.87 13.19 6.24
C ARG A 319 -0.60 12.40 5.94
N TYR A 320 0.25 12.99 5.11
CA TYR A 320 1.56 12.48 4.74
C TYR A 320 2.54 12.71 5.90
N SER A 321 3.17 11.64 6.43
CA SER A 321 4.37 11.73 7.26
C SER A 321 5.56 11.19 6.46
N SER A 322 6.65 11.96 6.43
CA SER A 322 7.80 11.79 5.53
C SER A 322 8.75 10.63 5.90
N MET A 323 8.38 9.76 6.83
CA MET A 323 9.10 8.50 7.07
C MET A 323 8.10 7.35 7.23
N PHE A 324 7.66 6.82 6.09
CA PHE A 324 6.98 5.51 5.98
C PHE A 324 5.88 5.25 7.00
N CYS A 325 4.73 5.91 6.88
CA CYS A 325 3.43 5.44 7.35
C CYS A 325 2.35 6.42 6.88
N LEU A 326 1.46 6.00 5.97
CA LEU A 326 0.22 6.73 5.73
C LEU A 326 -0.77 6.27 6.80
N ILE A 327 -0.97 7.09 7.82
CA ILE A 327 -2.07 6.94 8.77
C ILE A 327 -3.27 7.69 8.18
N GLY A 328 -4.23 6.94 7.64
CA GLY A 328 -5.53 7.47 7.23
C GLY A 328 -6.53 7.26 8.36
N ILE A 329 -6.89 8.29 9.12
CA ILE A 329 -7.85 8.14 10.24
C ILE A 329 -9.23 8.59 9.81
N ALA A 330 -10.23 7.73 10.01
CA ALA A 330 -11.58 8.02 9.60
C ALA A 330 -12.32 8.79 10.68
N LEU A 331 -12.68 10.05 10.40
CA LEU A 331 -13.53 10.85 11.27
C LEU A 331 -14.97 10.78 10.77
N PHE A 332 -15.84 10.06 11.46
CA PHE A 332 -17.30 10.13 11.23
C PHE A 332 -17.93 11.19 12.13
N GLY A 333 -18.50 12.24 11.55
CA GLY A 333 -19.37 13.18 12.25
C GLY A 333 -19.79 14.37 11.39
N GLN A 334 -20.98 14.27 10.78
CA GLN A 334 -21.71 15.44 10.28
C GLN A 334 -22.26 16.21 11.47
N LYS A 335 -21.78 17.44 11.71
CA LYS A 335 -22.57 18.44 12.44
C LYS A 335 -23.62 18.99 11.47
N GLY A 336 -24.72 18.27 11.34
CA GLY A 336 -25.95 18.84 10.77
C GLY A 336 -26.54 19.81 11.79
N SER A 337 -26.32 21.11 11.58
CA SER A 337 -27.16 22.13 12.21
C SER A 337 -28.50 22.10 11.47
N PHE A 338 -29.49 21.41 12.05
CA PHE A 338 -30.88 21.70 11.70
C PHE A 338 -31.22 23.04 12.36
N GLY A 339 -31.29 24.08 11.54
CA GLY A 339 -32.01 25.31 11.83
C GLY A 339 -33.37 25.27 11.16
#